data_AF-A0AAW2Q9E4-F1
#
_entry.id   AF-A0AAW2Q9E4-F1
#
_cell.length_a   1.000
_cell.length_b   1.000
_cell.length_c   1.000
_cell.angle_alpha   90.00
_cell.angle_beta   90.00
_cell.angle_gamma   90.00
#
_symmetry.space_group_name_H-M   'P 1'
#
loop_
_entity.id
_entity.type
_entity.pdbx_description
1 polymer ?
#
loop_
_entity_poly.entity_id
_entity_poly.type
_entity_poly.pdbx_seq_one_letter_code
_entity_poly.pdbx_strand_id
1 'polypeptide(L)'
;MLKLVFEESEHLTKEKKLELVRVTGLDMEQVSSWFNRKRARKRARESKGDLEHINAELKQSLQACQEREAKLRKELQESKRKEAEIESENQNLQRRLAIAEGDLQLHPLIRFINGYS
;
A
#
# COMPACT_ATOMS: atom_id res chain seq x y z
N MET A 1 -27.95 -19.06 34.11
CA MET A 1 -26.96 -19.79 34.92
C MET A 1 -25.63 -20.01 34.19
N LEU A 2 -25.50 -20.95 33.24
CA LEU A 2 -24.20 -21.26 32.59
C LEU A 2 -23.49 -20.04 31.94
N LYS A 3 -24.25 -19.12 31.35
CA LYS A 3 -23.72 -17.87 30.78
C LYS A 3 -23.07 -16.96 31.83
N LEU A 4 -23.73 -16.77 32.98
CA LEU A 4 -23.24 -15.92 34.07
C LEU A 4 -21.95 -16.50 34.66
N VAL A 5 -21.92 -17.81 34.91
CA VAL A 5 -20.70 -18.47 35.41
C VAL A 5 -19.57 -18.42 34.39
N PHE A 6 -19.87 -18.45 33.09
CA PHE A 6 -18.87 -18.27 32.04
C PHE A 6 -18.29 -16.84 32.01
N GLU A 7 -19.10 -15.84 32.33
CA GLU A 7 -18.67 -14.44 32.41
C GLU A 7 -17.78 -14.20 33.64
N GLU A 8 -18.01 -14.93 34.75
CA GLU A 8 -17.13 -14.94 35.92
C GLU A 8 -15.83 -15.74 35.66
N SER A 9 -15.93 -16.90 35.01
CA SER A 9 -14.78 -17.72 34.63
C SER A 9 -15.06 -18.60 33.40
N GLU A 10 -14.22 -18.46 32.38
CA GLU A 10 -14.32 -19.28 31.17
C GLU A 10 -13.91 -20.75 31.35
N HIS A 11 -13.20 -21.03 32.45
CA HIS A 11 -12.66 -22.34 32.79
C HIS A 11 -13.23 -22.82 34.12
N LEU A 12 -14.05 -23.87 34.04
CA LEU A 12 -14.65 -24.47 35.23
C LEU A 12 -13.67 -25.38 35.96
N THR A 13 -13.61 -25.22 37.28
CA THR A 13 -13.06 -26.24 38.18
C THR A 13 -14.02 -27.44 38.30
N LYS A 14 -13.54 -28.55 38.85
CA LYS A 14 -14.35 -29.77 39.02
C LYS A 14 -15.53 -29.53 39.95
N GLU A 15 -15.31 -28.78 41.03
CA GLU A 15 -16.31 -28.41 42.03
C GLU A 15 -17.41 -27.55 41.40
N LYS A 16 -17.01 -26.57 40.58
CA LYS A 16 -17.98 -25.70 39.88
C LYS A 16 -18.78 -26.46 38.83
N LYS A 17 -18.18 -27.47 38.16
CA LYS A 17 -18.93 -28.37 37.27
C LYS A 17 -19.99 -29.16 38.04
N LEU A 18 -19.66 -29.73 39.19
CA LEU A 18 -20.61 -30.49 40.02
C LEU A 18 -21.75 -29.61 40.53
N GLU A 19 -21.43 -28.39 40.98
CA GLU A 19 -22.44 -27.40 41.38
C GLU A 19 -23.38 -27.07 40.21
N LEU A 20 -22.84 -26.83 39.02
CA LEU A 20 -23.62 -26.53 37.83
C LEU A 20 -24.53 -27.70 37.44
N VAL A 21 -24.05 -28.95 37.48
CA VAL A 21 -24.87 -30.14 37.25
C VAL A 21 -26.06 -30.17 38.22
N ARG A 22 -25.81 -29.97 39.52
CA ARG A 22 -26.85 -29.96 40.55
C ARG A 22 -27.88 -28.86 40.35
N VAL A 23 -27.43 -27.64 40.02
CA VAL A 23 -28.31 -26.46 39.92
C VAL A 23 -29.05 -26.40 38.58
N THR A 24 -28.45 -26.91 37.50
CA THR A 24 -29.05 -26.85 36.14
C THR A 24 -29.78 -28.13 35.75
N GLY A 25 -29.57 -29.24 36.47
CA GLY A 25 -30.11 -30.55 36.12
C GLY A 25 -29.50 -31.18 34.86
N LEU A 26 -28.48 -30.54 34.28
CA LEU A 26 -27.75 -31.04 33.11
C LEU A 26 -26.69 -32.04 33.54
N ASP A 27 -26.34 -32.96 32.65
CA ASP A 27 -25.20 -33.85 32.89
C ASP A 27 -23.84 -33.12 32.72
N MET A 28 -22.79 -33.77 33.20
CA MET A 28 -21.45 -33.20 33.22
C MET A 28 -20.83 -33.00 31.82
N GLU A 29 -21.21 -33.83 30.85
CA GLU A 29 -20.78 -33.71 29.46
C GLU A 29 -21.46 -32.54 28.77
N GLN A 30 -22.76 -32.34 29.00
CA GLN A 30 -23.54 -31.21 28.50
C GLN A 30 -22.97 -29.89 29.00
N VAL A 31 -22.68 -29.79 30.31
CA VAL A 31 -22.03 -28.61 30.89
C VAL A 31 -20.66 -28.37 30.24
N SER A 32 -19.83 -29.41 30.13
CA SER A 32 -18.48 -29.29 29.53
C SER A 32 -18.54 -28.89 28.05
N SER A 33 -19.43 -29.52 27.28
CA SER A 33 -19.66 -29.25 25.86
C SER A 33 -20.15 -27.83 25.62
N TRP A 34 -21.05 -27.33 26.47
CA TRP A 34 -21.54 -25.96 26.41
C TRP A 34 -20.39 -24.95 26.57
N PHE A 35 -19.53 -25.14 27.58
CA PHE A 35 -18.36 -24.28 27.82
C PHE A 35 -17.34 -24.34 26.68
N ASN A 36 -17.06 -25.55 26.15
CA ASN A 36 -16.17 -25.74 25.00
C ASN A 36 -16.69 -24.98 23.77
N ARG A 37 -17.97 -25.13 23.44
CA ARG A 37 -18.60 -24.42 22.31
C ARG A 37 -18.61 -22.91 22.52
N LYS A 38 -18.84 -22.44 23.75
CA LYS A 38 -18.81 -21.01 24.08
C LYS A 38 -17.41 -20.42 23.89
N ARG A 39 -16.35 -21.09 24.36
CA ARG A 39 -14.96 -20.68 24.11
C ARG A 39 -14.59 -20.72 22.63
N ALA A 40 -15.01 -21.76 21.91
CA ALA A 40 -14.76 -21.85 20.47
C ALA A 40 -15.40 -20.68 19.71
N ARG A 41 -16.65 -20.33 20.03
CA ARG A 41 -17.31 -19.16 19.43
C ARG A 41 -16.67 -17.84 19.81
N LYS A 42 -16.17 -17.69 21.05
CA LYS A 42 -15.45 -16.49 21.48
C LYS A 42 -14.17 -16.30 20.64
N ARG A 43 -13.31 -17.31 20.58
CA ARG A 43 -12.09 -17.31 19.75
C ARG A 43 -12.39 -17.02 18.29
N ALA A 44 -13.42 -17.66 17.71
CA ALA A 44 -13.79 -17.41 16.33
C ALA A 44 -14.22 -15.95 16.06
N ARG A 45 -14.88 -15.29 17.03
CA ARG A 45 -15.25 -13.88 16.91
C ARG A 45 -14.04 -12.97 17.03
N GLU A 46 -13.14 -13.25 17.97
CA GLU A 46 -11.89 -12.50 18.16
C GLU A 46 -11.04 -12.59 16.89
N SER A 47 -10.77 -13.80 16.38
CA SER A 47 -10.01 -13.98 15.14
C SER A 47 -10.68 -13.32 13.92
N LYS A 48 -12.01 -13.29 13.85
CA LYS A 48 -12.72 -12.55 12.80
C LYS A 48 -12.50 -11.05 12.92
N GLY A 49 -12.55 -10.51 14.14
CA GLY A 49 -12.27 -9.10 14.41
C GLY A 49 -10.83 -8.72 14.03
N ASP A 50 -9.85 -9.55 14.39
CA ASP A 50 -8.45 -9.34 14.02
C ASP A 50 -8.27 -9.34 12.49
N LEU A 51 -8.89 -10.32 11.80
CA LEU A 51 -8.87 -10.39 10.34
C LEU A 51 -9.54 -9.17 9.69
N GLU A 52 -10.64 -8.68 10.24
CA GLU A 52 -11.33 -7.47 9.75
C GLU A 52 -10.45 -6.23 9.92
N HIS A 53 -9.76 -6.10 11.05
CA HIS A 53 -8.83 -5.00 11.31
C HIS A 53 -7.65 -5.01 10.34
N ILE A 54 -6.97 -6.16 10.19
CA ILE A 54 -5.86 -6.33 9.25
C ILE A 54 -6.30 -6.03 7.81
N ASN A 55 -7.49 -6.48 7.41
CA ASN A 55 -8.01 -6.23 6.07
C ASN A 55 -8.27 -4.73 5.84
N ALA A 56 -8.79 -4.02 6.85
CA ALA A 56 -8.98 -2.58 6.76
C ALA A 56 -7.64 -1.84 6.61
N GLU A 57 -6.62 -2.20 7.40
CA GLU A 57 -5.28 -1.60 7.32
C GLU A 57 -4.61 -1.87 5.97
N LEU A 58 -4.71 -3.10 5.45
CA LEU A 58 -4.20 -3.47 4.13
C LEU A 58 -4.88 -2.67 3.02
N LYS A 59 -6.19 -2.47 3.09
CA LYS A 59 -6.93 -1.67 2.12
C LYS A 59 -6.48 -0.20 2.11
N GLN A 60 -6.31 0.39 3.29
CA GLN A 60 -5.81 1.76 3.42
C GLN A 60 -4.40 1.91 2.84
N SER A 61 -3.51 0.96 3.16
CA SER A 61 -2.14 0.93 2.65
C SER A 61 -2.10 0.77 1.12
N LEU A 62 -2.95 -0.11 0.58
CA LEU A 62 -3.07 -0.32 -0.85
C LEU A 62 -3.54 0.95 -1.57
N GLN A 63 -4.57 1.62 -1.04
CA GLN A 63 -5.06 2.87 -1.60
C GLN A 63 -3.98 3.96 -1.60
N ALA A 64 -3.28 4.15 -0.48
CA ALA A 64 -2.19 5.12 -0.39
C ALA A 64 -1.06 4.82 -1.39
N CYS A 65 -0.75 3.54 -1.61
CA CYS A 65 0.22 3.11 -2.61
C CYS A 65 -0.24 3.46 -4.04
N GLN A 66 -1.49 3.18 -4.37
CA GLN A 66 -2.09 3.51 -5.67
C GLN A 66 -2.09 5.01 -5.95
N GLU A 67 -2.44 5.84 -4.95
CA GLU A 67 -2.42 7.29 -5.08
C GLU A 67 -1.00 7.82 -5.33
N ARG A 68 -0.01 7.28 -4.60
CA ARG A 68 1.41 7.62 -4.80
C ARG A 68 1.88 7.21 -6.20
N GLU A 69 1.52 6.01 -6.66
CA GLU A 69 1.87 5.54 -7.99
C GLU A 69 1.27 6.44 -9.08
N ALA A 70 0.00 6.82 -8.93
CA ALA A 70 -0.68 7.71 -9.88
C ALA A 70 0.00 9.09 -9.93
N LYS A 71 0.46 9.61 -8.79
CA LYS A 71 1.22 10.87 -8.73
C LYS A 71 2.56 10.75 -9.48
N LEU A 72 3.33 9.70 -9.21
CA LEU A 72 4.61 9.47 -9.88
C LEU A 72 4.45 9.30 -11.39
N ARG A 73 3.39 8.63 -11.84
CA ARG A 73 3.09 8.50 -13.28
C ARG A 73 2.83 9.87 -13.94
N LYS A 74 2.13 10.78 -13.26
CA LYS A 74 1.90 12.15 -13.76
C LYS A 74 3.20 12.94 -13.82
N GLU A 75 3.99 12.93 -12.75
CA GLU A 75 5.29 13.61 -12.68
C GLU A 75 6.23 13.10 -13.78
N LEU A 76 6.28 11.78 -14.01
CA LEU A 76 7.06 11.19 -15.09
C LEU A 76 6.59 11.66 -16.47
N GLN A 77 5.29 11.73 -16.70
CA GLN A 77 4.75 12.22 -17.97
C GLN A 77 5.10 13.68 -18.21
N GLU A 78 5.01 14.53 -17.17
CA GLU A 78 5.39 15.94 -17.25
C GLU A 78 6.88 16.11 -17.53
N SER A 79 7.72 15.34 -16.84
CA SER A 79 9.17 15.34 -17.06
C SER A 79 9.52 14.99 -18.51
N LYS A 80 8.89 13.94 -19.06
CA LYS A 80 9.08 13.54 -20.46
C LYS A 80 8.67 14.62 -21.46
N ARG A 81 7.61 15.38 -21.16
CA ARG A 81 7.18 16.49 -22.04
C ARG A 81 8.21 17.61 -22.05
N LYS A 82 8.69 18.02 -20.88
CA LYS A 82 9.73 19.06 -20.75
C LYS A 82 11.02 18.63 -21.45
N GLU A 83 11.41 17.37 -21.29
CA GLU A 83 12.58 16.83 -21.97
C GLU A 83 12.45 16.88 -23.50
N ALA A 84 11.28 16.53 -24.05
CA ALA A 84 11.03 16.62 -25.49
C ALA A 84 11.03 18.07 -26.02
N GLU A 85 10.55 19.02 -25.23
CA GLU A 85 10.59 20.45 -25.55
C GLU A 85 12.03 20.97 -25.60
N ILE A 86 12.81 20.68 -24.56
CA ILE A 86 14.25 21.03 -24.49
C ILE A 86 15.02 20.40 -25.66
N GLU A 87 14.74 19.13 -25.98
CA GLU A 87 15.37 18.45 -27.11
C GLU A 87 15.04 19.12 -28.46
N SER A 88 13.78 19.55 -28.65
CA SER A 88 13.38 20.28 -29.85
C SER A 88 14.08 21.64 -29.95
N GLU A 89 14.18 22.37 -28.85
CA GLU A 89 14.92 23.64 -28.78
C GLU A 89 16.41 23.44 -29.07
N ASN A 90 17.04 22.42 -28.48
CA ASN A 90 18.42 22.07 -28.73
C ASN A 90 18.67 21.79 -30.22
N GLN A 91 17.81 21.01 -30.87
CA GLN A 91 17.90 20.74 -32.30
C GLN A 91 17.73 22.00 -33.16
N ASN A 92 16.89 22.95 -32.73
CA ASN A 92 16.73 24.23 -33.42
C ASN A 92 17.99 25.10 -33.26
N LEU A 93 18.54 25.19 -32.04
CA LEU A 93 19.78 25.92 -31.78
C LEU A 93 20.95 25.33 -32.57
N GLN A 94 21.10 24.01 -32.62
CA GLN A 94 22.11 23.34 -33.44
C GLN A 94 21.97 23.68 -34.92
N ARG A 95 20.74 23.68 -35.46
CA ARG A 95 20.48 24.09 -36.85
C ARG A 95 20.90 25.55 -37.11
N ARG A 96 20.58 26.47 -36.18
CA ARG A 96 20.96 27.88 -36.29
C ARG A 96 22.48 28.07 -36.22
N LEU A 97 23.17 27.35 -35.34
CA LEU A 97 24.62 27.37 -35.24
C LEU A 97 25.28 26.87 -36.53
N ALA A 98 24.81 25.78 -37.11
CA ALA A 98 25.34 25.25 -38.37
C ALA A 98 25.21 26.24 -39.54
N ILE A 99 24.11 27.00 -39.61
CA ILE A 99 23.93 28.06 -40.61
C ILE A 99 24.94 29.19 -40.36
N ALA A 100 25.07 29.67 -39.12
CA ALA A 100 26.00 30.75 -38.78
C ALA A 100 27.47 30.36 -39.02
N GLU A 101 27.85 29.10 -38.73
CA GLU A 101 29.16 28.55 -39.04
C GLU A 101 29.38 28.42 -40.56
N GLY A 102 28.35 28.01 -41.32
CA GLY A 102 28.39 28.02 -42.78
C GLY A 102 28.55 29.42 -43.38
N ASP A 103 27.88 30.43 -42.82
CA ASP A 103 27.99 31.84 -43.24
C ASP A 103 29.38 32.43 -42.91
N LEU A 104 29.98 32.03 -41.79
CA LEU A 104 31.38 32.35 -41.46
C LEU A 104 32.37 31.72 -42.45
N GLN A 105 32.10 30.49 -42.93
CA GLN A 105 32.92 29.82 -43.94
C GLN A 105 32.73 30.41 -45.36
N LEU A 106 31.56 30.97 -45.66
CA LEU A 106 31.23 31.59 -46.95
C LEU A 106 31.61 33.09 -47.03
N HIS A 107 32.01 33.72 -45.92
CA HIS A 107 32.37 35.13 -45.90
C HIS A 107 33.70 35.37 -46.66
N PRO A 108 33.70 36.10 -47.81
CA PRO A 108 34.91 36.26 -48.64
C PRO A 108 36.09 36.91 -47.93
N LEU A 109 35.83 37.65 -46.85
CA LEU A 109 36.85 38.33 -46.03
C LEU A 109 37.66 37.36 -45.15
N ILE A 110 37.10 36.23 -44.70
CA ILE A 110 37.83 35.25 -43.88
C ILE A 110 38.80 34.40 -44.75
N ARG A 111 38.47 34.19 -46.02
CA ARG A 111 39.39 33.53 -46.98
C ARG A 111 40.60 34.39 -47.31
N PHE A 112 40.49 35.72 -47.24
CA PHE A 112 41.57 36.64 -47.56
C PHE A 112 42.64 36.75 -46.45
N ILE A 113 42.29 36.52 -45.18
CA ILE A 113 43.23 36.69 -44.06
C ILE A 113 44.16 35.48 -43.90
N ASN A 114 43.74 34.27 -44.29
CA ASN A 114 44.58 33.07 -44.25
C ASN A 114 45.40 32.81 -45.53
N GLY A 115 45.43 33.78 -46.46
CA GLY A 115 46.03 33.64 -47.80
C GLY A 115 47.16 34.60 -48.14
N TYR A 116 47.75 35.29 -47.15
CA TYR A 116 48.97 36.08 -47.35
C TYR A 116 49.97 35.75 -46.24
N SER A 117 50.94 34.89 -46.59
CA SER A 117 52.28 34.89 -46.01
C SER A 117 53.07 36.11 -46.48
#